data_AF-G0UXM8-F1
#
_entry.id   AF-G0UXM8-F1
#
_cell.length_a   1.000
_cell.length_b   1.000
_cell.length_c   1.000
_cell.angle_alpha   90.00
_cell.angle_beta   90.00
_cell.angle_gamma   90.00
#
_symmetry.space_group_name_H-M   'P 1'
#
loop_
_entity.id
_entity.type
_entity.pdbx_description
1 polymer ?
#
loop_
_entity_poly.entity_id
_entity_poly.type
_entity_poly.pdbx_seq_one_letter_code
_entity_poly.pdbx_strand_id
1 'polypeptide(L)'
;MGDERDHAVLQAFNNVGGDDPSYLRLFSRAASGCFIIGSWAGTVAREYVKSTAVLKNWGGIDAIVVNDTIAREVIRDCLLHRGVSVEFYDKQTSGGPYTCVQRGSPGHIADFEATLFAFEEAEIQLMAVGAVVIGDNINSKVSRSAGQCIRVGFAALNTTLRTLTYAEYRDSPQLTNLDVLMAQCNLKQLMYFKSDVSLGAGGRMAGVPDGAAEQSDTLRTLKQICERANVVMREYEHNNLGHGSQGSSGSKRATTASTGSLLNTLEEILRVPEDRHSLKSFPLASRGAGETS
;
A
#
# COMPACT_ATOMS: atom_id res chain seq x y z
N MET A 1 40.66 5.67 -12.97
CA MET A 1 39.96 4.57 -12.27
C MET A 1 38.57 4.52 -12.86
N GLY A 2 38.25 3.46 -13.61
CA GLY A 2 37.06 3.43 -14.46
C GLY A 2 35.80 3.61 -13.63
N ASP A 3 34.93 4.54 -14.04
CA ASP A 3 33.51 4.52 -13.73
C ASP A 3 32.91 3.30 -14.41
N GLU A 4 33.19 2.13 -13.84
CA GLU A 4 32.70 0.87 -14.36
C GLU A 4 31.21 0.83 -14.04
N ARG A 5 30.44 1.14 -15.07
CA ARG A 5 28.99 1.04 -15.10
C ARG A 5 28.60 -0.39 -14.74
N ASP A 6 27.86 -0.57 -13.65
CA ASP A 6 27.38 -1.91 -13.29
C ASP A 6 26.14 -2.23 -14.14
N HIS A 7 26.38 -2.97 -15.23
CA HIS A 7 25.34 -3.39 -16.17
C HIS A 7 24.25 -4.25 -15.50
N ALA A 8 24.60 -5.04 -14.49
CA ALA A 8 23.62 -5.88 -13.80
C ALA A 8 22.66 -5.03 -12.96
N VAL A 9 23.17 -3.97 -12.34
CA VAL A 9 22.34 -3.03 -11.59
C VAL A 9 21.40 -2.26 -12.52
N LEU A 10 21.88 -1.77 -13.65
CA LEU A 10 21.04 -1.06 -14.63
C LEU A 10 19.96 -1.96 -15.23
N GLN A 11 20.31 -3.21 -15.54
CA GLN A 11 19.34 -4.18 -16.03
C GLN A 11 18.26 -4.42 -14.98
N ALA A 12 18.64 -4.62 -13.71
CA ALA A 12 17.69 -4.80 -12.62
C ALA A 12 16.79 -3.57 -12.44
N PHE A 13 17.38 -2.37 -12.41
CA PHE A 13 16.66 -1.09 -12.30
C PHE A 13 15.61 -0.93 -13.39
N ASN A 14 15.94 -1.22 -14.65
CA ASN A 14 14.98 -1.16 -15.75
C ASN A 14 13.89 -2.23 -15.63
N ASN A 15 14.23 -3.44 -15.21
CA ASN A 15 13.27 -4.54 -15.08
C ASN A 15 12.20 -4.27 -14.00
N VAL A 16 12.54 -3.52 -12.94
CA VAL A 16 11.63 -3.25 -11.82
C VAL A 16 10.82 -1.97 -11.98
N GLY A 17 10.95 -1.28 -13.13
CA GLY A 17 10.14 -0.10 -13.46
C GLY A 17 10.93 1.19 -13.72
N GLY A 18 12.27 1.14 -13.74
CA GLY A 18 13.10 2.28 -14.14
C GLY A 18 13.12 3.43 -13.14
N ASP A 19 13.07 4.67 -13.62
CA ASP A 19 13.10 5.86 -12.76
C ASP A 19 11.68 6.26 -12.35
N ASP A 20 11.26 5.86 -11.16
CA ASP A 20 10.00 6.26 -10.53
C ASP A 20 10.30 7.03 -9.24
N PRO A 21 9.96 8.33 -9.14
CA PRO A 21 10.26 9.13 -7.97
C PRO A 21 9.51 8.66 -6.72
N SER A 22 8.42 7.89 -6.87
CA SER A 22 7.65 7.31 -5.76
C SER A 22 8.39 6.18 -5.05
N TYR A 23 9.47 5.66 -5.64
CA TYR A 23 10.27 4.55 -5.13
C TYR A 23 11.75 4.90 -5.05
N LEU A 24 12.31 4.79 -3.85
CA LEU A 24 13.75 4.70 -3.65
C LEU A 24 14.17 3.24 -3.85
N ARG A 25 15.04 2.99 -4.85
CA ARG A 25 15.59 1.67 -5.12
C ARG A 25 17.08 1.64 -4.80
N LEU A 26 17.47 0.72 -3.91
CA LEU A 26 18.85 0.51 -3.51
C LEU A 26 19.32 -0.87 -3.97
N PHE A 27 20.56 -0.96 -4.46
CA PHE A 27 21.16 -2.21 -4.92
C PHE A 27 22.43 -2.50 -4.14
N SER A 28 22.51 -3.65 -3.50
CA SER A 28 23.65 -4.06 -2.68
C SER A 28 24.95 -4.13 -3.49
N ARG A 29 26.07 -3.97 -2.77
CA ARG A 29 27.43 -4.14 -3.28
C ARG A 29 28.14 -5.22 -2.48
N ALA A 30 28.96 -6.03 -3.15
CA ALA A 30 29.68 -7.14 -2.53
C ALA A 30 30.72 -6.74 -1.47
N ALA A 31 31.25 -5.51 -1.54
CA ALA A 31 32.23 -5.02 -0.58
C ALA A 31 31.56 -4.29 0.60
N SER A 32 30.89 -3.17 0.29
CA SER A 32 30.15 -2.36 1.27
C SER A 32 29.28 -1.30 0.58
N GLY A 33 28.21 -0.89 1.27
CA GLY A 33 27.28 0.12 0.79
C GLY A 33 26.37 -0.38 -0.32
N CYS A 34 25.68 0.56 -0.95
CA CYS A 34 24.73 0.27 -2.02
C CYS A 34 24.79 1.34 -3.12
N PHE A 35 24.26 0.98 -4.29
CA PHE A 35 23.97 1.91 -5.37
C PHE A 35 22.56 2.48 -5.20
N ILE A 36 22.42 3.79 -5.37
CA ILE A 36 21.15 4.48 -5.58
C ILE A 36 21.20 5.09 -6.98
N ILE A 37 20.14 4.90 -7.77
CA ILE A 37 20.11 5.22 -9.20
C ILE A 37 18.87 6.04 -9.54
N GLY A 38 18.97 6.86 -10.59
CA GLY A 38 17.88 7.65 -11.13
C GLY A 38 17.71 8.99 -10.41
N SER A 39 16.48 9.49 -10.40
CA SER A 39 16.08 10.75 -9.78
C SER A 39 16.55 10.89 -8.32
N TRP A 40 16.53 9.79 -7.56
CA TRP A 40 16.99 9.76 -6.17
C TRP A 40 18.50 9.96 -6.00
N ALA A 41 19.32 9.57 -6.97
CA ALA A 41 20.78 9.72 -6.86
C ALA A 41 21.18 11.19 -6.67
N GLY A 42 20.58 12.09 -7.46
CA GLY A 42 20.84 13.53 -7.37
C GLY A 42 20.37 14.14 -6.05
N THR A 43 19.21 13.71 -5.55
CA THR A 43 18.68 14.13 -4.24
C THR A 43 19.63 13.70 -3.12
N VAL A 44 20.07 12.43 -3.13
CA VAL A 44 20.97 11.89 -2.12
C VAL A 44 22.33 12.60 -2.12
N ALA A 45 22.87 12.85 -3.32
CA ALA A 45 24.14 13.57 -3.50
C ALA A 45 24.11 14.97 -2.87
N ARG A 46 23.04 15.74 -3.12
CA ARG A 46 22.91 17.12 -2.60
C ARG A 46 22.57 17.16 -1.12
N GLU A 47 21.65 16.31 -0.68
CA GLU A 47 21.03 16.46 0.64
C GLU A 47 21.74 15.67 1.73
N TYR A 48 22.37 14.54 1.43
CA TYR A 48 23.01 13.68 2.44
C TYR A 48 24.53 13.66 2.29
N VAL A 49 25.03 13.54 1.06
CA VAL A 49 26.49 13.55 0.79
C VAL A 49 27.05 14.97 0.72
N LYS A 50 26.20 15.98 0.49
CA LYS A 50 26.57 17.40 0.36
C LYS A 50 27.55 17.68 -0.79
N SER A 51 27.54 16.86 -1.83
CA SER A 51 28.38 17.03 -3.02
C SER A 51 27.78 16.32 -4.22
N THR A 52 27.70 16.99 -5.37
CA THR A 52 27.29 16.37 -6.65
C THR A 52 28.44 15.71 -7.40
N ALA A 53 29.69 15.92 -6.97
CA ALA A 53 30.87 15.34 -7.62
C ALA A 53 30.97 13.80 -7.47
N VAL A 54 30.16 13.23 -6.57
CA VAL A 54 30.06 11.78 -6.34
C VAL A 54 29.10 11.09 -7.31
N LEU A 55 28.34 11.86 -8.10
CA LEU A 55 27.42 11.34 -9.10
C LEU A 55 28.21 10.77 -10.28
N LYS A 56 27.81 9.57 -10.69
CA LYS A 56 28.31 8.90 -11.88
C LYS A 56 27.19 8.89 -12.91
N ASN A 57 27.49 9.35 -14.13
CA ASN A 57 26.52 9.26 -15.20
C ASN A 57 26.66 7.93 -15.93
N TRP A 58 25.67 7.07 -15.77
CA TRP A 58 25.59 5.77 -16.42
C TRP A 58 24.70 5.86 -17.65
N GLY A 59 25.15 6.63 -18.64
CA GLY A 59 24.48 6.78 -19.94
C GLY A 59 23.12 7.45 -19.84
N GLY A 60 23.08 8.64 -19.23
CA GLY A 60 21.86 9.43 -19.03
C GLY A 60 21.12 9.15 -17.72
N ILE A 61 21.54 8.15 -16.96
CA ILE A 61 21.00 7.83 -15.64
C ILE A 61 22.07 8.11 -14.60
N ASP A 62 21.75 8.94 -13.61
CA ASP A 62 22.68 9.23 -12.52
C ASP A 62 22.69 8.09 -11.49
N ALA A 63 23.87 7.77 -10.99
CA ALA A 63 24.10 6.76 -9.98
C ALA A 63 25.04 7.29 -8.89
N ILE A 64 24.80 6.90 -7.65
CA ILE A 64 25.64 7.23 -6.51
C ILE A 64 25.88 5.96 -5.69
N VAL A 65 27.10 5.85 -5.15
CA VAL A 65 27.43 4.85 -4.13
C VAL A 65 27.38 5.51 -2.78
N VAL A 66 26.61 4.93 -1.86
CA VAL A 66 26.53 5.39 -0.48
C VAL A 66 26.91 4.27 0.48
N ASN A 67 27.44 4.64 1.65
CA ASN A 67 27.68 3.69 2.73
C ASN A 67 26.37 3.35 3.47
N ASP A 68 26.44 2.36 4.36
CA ASP A 68 25.25 1.89 5.08
C ASP A 68 24.67 2.95 6.01
N THR A 69 25.47 3.86 6.56
CA THR A 69 24.97 4.95 7.41
C THR A 69 24.06 5.90 6.62
N ILE A 70 24.52 6.38 5.46
CA ILE A 70 23.74 7.27 4.61
C ILE A 70 22.53 6.53 4.04
N ALA A 71 22.69 5.26 3.62
CA ALA A 71 21.57 4.46 3.15
C ALA A 71 20.44 4.39 4.19
N ARG A 72 20.79 4.13 5.47
CA ARG A 72 19.81 4.08 6.57
C ARG A 72 19.10 5.41 6.82
N GLU A 73 19.83 6.52 6.77
CA GLU A 73 19.25 7.86 6.92
C GLU A 73 18.27 8.19 5.78
N VAL A 74 18.65 7.88 4.54
CA VAL A 74 17.79 8.10 3.37
C VAL A 74 16.54 7.22 3.43
N ILE A 75 16.67 5.94 3.79
CA ILE A 75 15.54 5.02 3.96
C ILE A 75 14.56 5.54 5.03
N ARG A 76 15.09 5.98 6.18
CA ARG A 76 14.28 6.55 7.26
C ARG A 76 13.51 7.77 6.79
N ASP A 77 14.18 8.70 6.14
CA ASP A 77 13.54 9.94 5.68
C ASP A 77 12.48 9.68 4.61
N CYS A 78 12.74 8.74 3.70
CA CYS A 78 11.79 8.33 2.67
C CYS A 78 10.50 7.75 3.27
N LEU A 79 10.63 6.79 4.18
CA LEU A 79 9.48 6.08 4.76
C LEU A 79 8.71 6.95 5.76
N LEU A 80 9.40 7.70 6.61
CA LEU A 80 8.78 8.39 7.75
C LEU A 80 8.37 9.84 7.45
N HIS A 81 9.02 10.51 6.50
CA HIS A 81 8.77 11.94 6.25
C HIS A 81 8.31 12.24 4.82
N ARG A 82 8.93 11.63 3.80
CA ARG A 82 8.66 11.99 2.39
C ARG A 82 7.52 11.22 1.73
N GLY A 83 6.99 10.18 2.38
CA GLY A 83 5.93 9.36 1.79
C GLY A 83 6.42 8.48 0.63
N VAL A 84 7.71 8.14 0.61
CA VAL A 84 8.35 7.42 -0.49
C VAL A 84 8.51 5.96 -0.12
N SER A 85 8.20 5.06 -1.06
CA SER A 85 8.40 3.63 -0.85
C SER A 85 9.84 3.23 -1.10
N VAL A 86 10.31 2.19 -0.43
CA VAL A 86 11.70 1.76 -0.48
C VAL A 86 11.77 0.30 -0.89
N GLU A 87 12.70 -0.01 -1.79
CA GLU A 87 13.02 -1.38 -2.19
C GLU A 87 14.54 -1.58 -2.13
N PHE A 88 14.97 -2.60 -1.40
CA PHE A 88 16.36 -3.01 -1.33
C PHE A 88 16.56 -4.32 -2.08
N TYR A 89 17.49 -4.31 -3.02
CA TYR A 89 17.80 -5.43 -3.90
C TYR A 89 19.18 -5.99 -3.59
N ASP A 90 19.26 -7.32 -3.49
CA ASP A 90 20.51 -8.01 -3.24
C ASP A 90 20.72 -9.18 -4.22
N LYS A 91 21.97 -9.58 -4.40
CA LYS A 91 22.36 -10.78 -5.14
C LYS A 91 22.49 -11.93 -4.14
N GLN A 92 21.49 -12.81 -4.09
CA GLN A 92 21.51 -13.99 -3.20
C GLN A 92 22.74 -14.90 -3.44
N THR A 93 23.31 -14.87 -4.64
CA THR A 93 24.55 -15.57 -5.01
C THR A 93 25.45 -14.64 -5.81
N SER A 94 26.77 -14.77 -5.64
CA SER A 94 27.74 -13.95 -6.39
C SER A 94 27.55 -14.15 -7.90
N GLY A 95 27.31 -13.05 -8.63
CA GLY A 95 27.02 -13.07 -10.07
C GLY A 95 25.57 -13.41 -10.45
N GLY A 96 24.69 -13.69 -9.49
CA GLY A 96 23.26 -13.91 -9.72
C GLY A 96 22.48 -12.62 -10.02
N PRO A 97 21.18 -12.73 -10.38
CA PRO A 97 20.32 -11.58 -10.57
C PRO A 97 20.03 -10.88 -9.25
N TYR A 98 19.75 -9.58 -9.32
CA TYR A 98 19.22 -8.82 -8.18
C TYR A 98 17.78 -9.25 -7.89
N THR A 99 17.50 -9.55 -6.63
CA THR A 99 16.16 -9.85 -6.12
C THR A 99 15.82 -8.88 -4.99
N CYS A 100 14.56 -8.45 -4.91
CA CYS A 100 14.10 -7.59 -3.82
C CYS A 100 14.11 -8.42 -2.52
N VAL A 101 14.92 -8.02 -1.55
CA VAL A 101 15.05 -8.72 -0.26
C VAL A 101 14.38 -7.97 0.89
N GLN A 102 14.15 -6.66 0.72
CA GLN A 102 13.37 -5.85 1.66
C GLN A 102 12.51 -4.87 0.88
N ARG A 103 11.25 -4.71 1.30
CA ARG A 103 10.33 -3.73 0.74
C ARG A 103 9.59 -3.01 1.85
N GLY A 104 9.46 -1.70 1.69
CA GLY A 104 8.80 -0.84 2.66
C GLY A 104 7.97 0.23 1.97
N SER A 105 6.90 0.63 2.62
CA SER A 105 6.11 1.80 2.27
C SER A 105 5.82 2.61 3.53
N PRO A 106 5.35 3.86 3.40
CA PRO A 106 5.07 4.71 4.57
C PRO A 106 4.09 4.09 5.58
N GLY A 107 3.18 3.21 5.13
CA GLY A 107 2.26 2.47 6.00
C GLY A 107 2.74 1.06 6.40
N HIS A 108 3.84 0.56 5.83
CA HIS A 108 4.36 -0.78 6.08
C HIS A 108 5.88 -0.81 6.09
N ILE A 109 6.47 -0.77 7.29
CA ILE A 109 7.93 -0.65 7.49
C ILE A 109 8.58 -1.92 8.06
N ALA A 110 7.84 -3.03 8.12
CA ALA A 110 8.24 -4.26 8.82
C ALA A 110 9.66 -4.75 8.44
N ASP A 111 9.96 -4.83 7.15
CA ASP A 111 11.26 -5.29 6.64
C ASP A 111 12.43 -4.36 7.04
N PHE A 112 12.13 -3.10 7.36
CA PHE A 112 13.11 -2.06 7.70
C PHE A 112 13.11 -1.69 9.19
N GLU A 113 12.29 -2.30 10.05
CA GLU A 113 12.20 -1.93 11.47
C GLU A 113 13.57 -1.98 12.16
N ALA A 114 14.32 -3.07 12.00
CA ALA A 114 15.65 -3.21 12.57
C ALA A 114 16.61 -2.10 12.09
N THR A 115 16.44 -1.63 10.85
CA THR A 115 17.23 -0.55 10.28
C THR A 115 16.82 0.83 10.80
N LEU A 116 15.51 1.06 10.96
CA LEU A 116 14.94 2.33 11.39
C LEU A 116 15.16 2.60 12.88
N PHE A 117 15.00 1.56 13.71
CA PHE A 117 15.03 1.62 15.18
C PHE A 117 16.37 1.21 15.81
N ALA A 118 17.43 1.00 15.01
CA ALA A 118 18.77 0.66 15.51
C ALA A 118 19.43 1.76 16.38
N PHE A 119 18.86 2.96 16.46
CA PHE A 119 19.34 4.05 17.30
C PHE A 119 18.31 4.33 18.41
N GLU A 120 18.75 4.32 19.67
CA GLU A 120 17.95 4.27 20.91
C GLU A 120 16.97 5.44 21.18
N GLU A 121 16.78 6.38 20.24
CA GLU A 121 15.88 7.53 20.39
C GLU A 121 14.81 7.59 19.28
N ALA A 122 14.53 6.48 18.62
CA ALA A 122 13.44 6.44 17.67
C ALA A 122 12.09 6.39 18.41
N GLU A 123 11.38 7.52 18.39
CA GLU A 123 9.96 7.59 18.76
C GLU A 123 9.23 6.52 17.94
N ILE A 124 8.68 5.51 18.62
CA ILE A 124 7.91 4.45 17.98
C ILE A 124 6.64 5.11 17.44
N GLN A 125 6.67 5.58 16.21
CA GLN A 125 5.51 6.15 15.56
C GLN A 125 4.51 5.02 15.29
N LEU A 126 3.40 5.06 16.01
CA LEU A 126 2.26 4.15 15.85
C LEU A 126 1.58 4.47 14.51
N MET A 127 2.16 3.97 13.43
CA MET A 127 1.65 4.17 12.07
C MET A 127 0.68 3.06 11.69
N ALA A 128 -0.36 3.43 10.96
CA ALA A 128 -1.30 2.47 10.42
C ALA A 128 -1.44 2.62 8.89
N VAL A 129 -1.72 1.50 8.25
CA VAL A 129 -2.13 1.44 6.84
C VAL A 129 -3.63 1.25 6.79
N GLY A 130 -4.30 2.07 5.97
CA GLY A 130 -5.74 2.04 5.79
C GLY A 130 -6.14 1.43 4.46
N ALA A 131 -7.34 0.86 4.41
CA ALA A 131 -8.07 0.53 3.20
C ALA A 131 -9.46 1.18 3.28
N VAL A 132 -9.92 1.75 2.17
CA VAL A 132 -11.24 2.35 2.07
C VAL A 132 -11.93 1.93 0.78
N VAL A 133 -13.21 1.60 0.91
CA VAL A 133 -14.13 1.36 -0.18
C VAL A 133 -15.26 2.37 -0.04
N ILE A 134 -15.52 3.13 -1.10
CA ILE A 134 -16.62 4.09 -1.13
C ILE A 134 -17.67 3.54 -2.11
N GLY A 135 -18.86 3.31 -1.59
CA GLY A 135 -19.99 2.83 -2.37
C GLY A 135 -20.83 3.99 -2.90
N ASP A 136 -21.21 3.88 -4.18
CA ASP A 136 -22.15 4.79 -4.80
C ASP A 136 -23.52 4.72 -4.10
N ASN A 137 -24.21 5.84 -4.13
CA ASN A 137 -25.49 6.05 -3.47
C ASN A 137 -26.54 5.05 -4.01
N ILE A 138 -26.81 3.98 -3.27
CA ILE A 138 -27.89 3.05 -3.61
C ILE A 138 -29.22 3.73 -3.25
N ASN A 139 -29.76 4.42 -4.25
CA ASN A 139 -31.17 4.74 -4.49
C ASN A 139 -32.09 4.85 -3.27
N SER A 140 -32.60 6.06 -3.07
CA SER A 140 -34.01 6.19 -2.75
C SER A 140 -34.53 7.47 -3.38
N LYS A 141 -35.46 7.33 -4.33
CA LYS A 141 -36.37 8.40 -4.79
C LYS A 141 -37.20 9.01 -3.64
N VAL A 142 -36.99 8.58 -2.40
CA VAL A 142 -37.52 9.21 -1.20
C VAL A 142 -36.47 10.17 -0.66
N SER A 143 -36.79 11.46 -0.77
CA SER A 143 -36.15 12.58 -0.10
C SER A 143 -35.00 13.26 -0.85
N ARG A 144 -35.38 14.11 -1.82
CA ARG A 144 -34.60 15.33 -2.18
C ARG A 144 -34.47 16.34 -1.01
N SER A 145 -34.78 15.92 0.22
CA SER A 145 -34.78 16.75 1.43
C SER A 145 -33.86 16.18 2.53
N ALA A 146 -33.27 15.00 2.35
CA ALA A 146 -32.20 14.48 3.20
C ALA A 146 -30.91 14.55 2.38
N GLY A 147 -29.90 15.26 2.88
CA GLY A 147 -28.67 15.53 2.15
C GLY A 147 -28.05 14.26 1.53
N GLN A 148 -27.38 14.44 0.38
CA GLN A 148 -26.61 13.37 -0.25
C GLN A 148 -25.71 12.71 0.79
N CYS A 149 -25.72 11.38 0.84
CA CYS A 149 -24.97 10.61 1.83
C CYS A 149 -24.34 9.42 1.13
N ILE A 150 -23.07 9.19 1.40
CA ILE A 150 -22.25 8.14 0.78
C ILE A 150 -21.94 7.05 1.79
N ARG A 151 -21.82 5.80 1.33
CA ARG A 151 -21.48 4.67 2.19
C ARG A 151 -19.97 4.45 2.15
N VAL A 152 -19.35 4.41 3.33
CA VAL A 152 -17.90 4.23 3.47
C VAL A 152 -17.65 2.94 4.25
N GLY A 153 -16.87 2.04 3.66
CA GLY A 153 -16.24 0.91 4.33
C GLY A 153 -14.77 1.23 4.56
N PHE A 154 -14.32 1.18 5.81
CA PHE A 154 -12.97 1.55 6.23
C PHE A 154 -12.35 0.42 7.05
N ALA A 155 -11.07 0.16 6.83
CA ALA A 155 -10.25 -0.68 7.67
C ALA A 155 -8.87 -0.05 7.88
N ALA A 156 -8.27 -0.25 9.04
CA ALA A 156 -6.92 0.18 9.36
C ALA A 156 -6.18 -0.90 10.14
N LEU A 157 -4.94 -1.17 9.75
CA LEU A 157 -4.04 -2.09 10.44
C LEU A 157 -2.88 -1.29 11.04
N ASN A 158 -2.72 -1.38 12.36
CA ASN A 158 -1.54 -0.91 13.06
C ASN A 158 -0.66 -2.12 13.41
N THR A 159 0.46 -2.29 12.69
CA THR A 159 1.35 -3.44 12.87
C THR A 159 2.09 -3.41 14.20
N THR A 160 2.40 -2.21 14.70
CA THR A 160 3.10 -2.01 15.97
C THR A 160 2.25 -2.46 17.17
N LEU A 161 0.98 -2.03 17.21
CA LEU A 161 0.04 -2.45 18.26
C LEU A 161 -0.60 -3.81 17.98
N ARG A 162 -0.43 -4.35 16.78
CA ARG A 162 -1.11 -5.55 16.28
C ARG A 162 -2.63 -5.42 16.38
N THR A 163 -3.15 -4.24 16.06
CA THR A 163 -4.58 -3.94 16.11
C THR A 163 -5.15 -3.74 14.71
N LEU A 164 -6.34 -4.29 14.51
CA LEU A 164 -7.14 -4.11 13.30
C LEU A 164 -8.41 -3.35 13.68
N THR A 165 -8.62 -2.20 13.07
CA THR A 165 -9.82 -1.38 13.21
C THR A 165 -10.63 -1.46 11.92
N TYR A 166 -11.94 -1.59 12.01
CA TYR A 166 -12.83 -1.53 10.84
C TYR A 166 -14.11 -0.78 11.19
N ALA A 167 -14.69 -0.13 10.19
CA ALA A 167 -15.93 0.61 10.33
C ALA A 167 -16.70 0.64 9.01
N GLU A 168 -18.02 0.54 9.11
CA GLU A 168 -18.92 0.81 7.99
C GLU A 168 -19.94 1.84 8.43
N TYR A 169 -20.02 2.95 7.70
CA TYR A 169 -20.89 4.06 8.09
C TYR A 169 -21.31 4.89 6.88
N ARG A 170 -22.16 5.87 7.18
CA ARG A 170 -22.69 6.86 6.24
C ARG A 170 -21.96 8.16 6.46
N ASP A 171 -21.43 8.76 5.39
CA ASP A 171 -20.71 10.02 5.43
C ASP A 171 -21.35 11.07 4.53
N SER A 172 -20.98 12.32 4.73
CA SER A 172 -21.29 13.40 3.79
C SER A 172 -20.40 13.28 2.53
N PRO A 173 -20.76 13.92 1.40
CA PRO A 173 -19.90 13.98 0.22
C PRO A 173 -18.54 14.64 0.50
N GLN A 174 -18.45 15.40 1.60
CA GLN A 174 -17.20 16.01 2.08
C GLN A 174 -16.31 15.04 2.88
N LEU A 175 -16.73 13.78 3.09
CA LEU A 175 -15.96 12.73 3.77
C LEU A 175 -15.45 13.15 5.17
N THR A 176 -16.25 13.93 5.90
CA THR A 176 -15.83 14.54 7.17
C THR A 176 -15.59 13.50 8.25
N ASN A 177 -16.40 12.44 8.31
CA ASN A 177 -16.18 11.37 9.30
C ASN A 177 -14.98 10.51 8.94
N LEU A 178 -14.75 10.25 7.64
CA LEU A 178 -13.55 9.57 7.18
C LEU A 178 -12.28 10.34 7.54
N ASP A 179 -12.24 11.65 7.32
CA ASP A 179 -11.11 12.50 7.71
C ASP A 179 -10.77 12.36 9.19
N VAL A 180 -11.78 12.40 10.06
CA VAL A 180 -11.61 12.22 11.51
C VAL A 180 -11.06 10.82 11.83
N LEU A 181 -11.61 9.76 11.22
CA LEU A 181 -11.13 8.40 11.45
C LEU A 181 -9.69 8.18 10.97
N MET A 182 -9.32 8.74 9.81
CA MET A 182 -7.96 8.69 9.28
C MET A 182 -6.97 9.37 10.23
N ALA A 183 -7.35 10.54 10.78
CA ALA A 183 -6.54 11.26 11.76
C ALA A 183 -6.39 10.48 13.08
N GLN A 184 -7.48 9.91 13.60
CA GLN A 184 -7.48 9.11 14.83
C GLN A 184 -6.62 7.85 14.71
N CYS A 185 -6.59 7.23 13.54
CA CYS A 185 -5.78 6.04 13.28
C CYS A 185 -4.30 6.38 12.99
N ASN A 186 -3.91 7.66 12.92
CA ASN A 186 -2.58 8.11 12.49
C ASN A 186 -2.14 7.40 11.19
N LEU A 187 -3.03 7.37 10.20
CA LEU A 187 -2.75 6.72 8.92
C LEU A 187 -1.57 7.39 8.22
N LYS A 188 -0.78 6.58 7.52
CA LYS A 188 0.32 7.06 6.66
C LYS A 188 0.17 6.64 5.22
N GLN A 189 -0.63 5.62 4.99
CA GLN A 189 -0.97 5.17 3.65
C GLN A 189 -2.42 4.71 3.62
N LEU A 190 -3.12 5.01 2.52
CA LEU A 190 -4.50 4.63 2.29
C LEU A 190 -4.63 3.93 0.94
N MET A 191 -5.18 2.73 0.95
CA MET A 191 -5.55 1.99 -0.25
C MET A 191 -7.01 2.30 -0.57
N TYR A 192 -7.27 2.92 -1.72
CA TYR A 192 -8.61 3.18 -2.21
C TYR A 192 -8.99 2.10 -3.22
N PHE A 193 -10.07 1.37 -2.95
CA PHE A 193 -10.60 0.39 -3.88
C PHE A 193 -11.82 0.97 -4.58
N LYS A 194 -11.72 1.09 -5.91
CA LYS A 194 -12.85 1.48 -6.73
C LYS A 194 -13.87 0.35 -6.74
N SER A 195 -14.99 0.58 -6.07
CA SER A 195 -16.11 -0.35 -6.04
C SER A 195 -16.99 -0.15 -7.28
N ASP A 196 -16.91 -1.06 -8.26
CA ASP A 196 -17.88 -1.16 -9.36
C ASP A 196 -19.16 -1.91 -8.91
N VAL A 197 -19.61 -1.67 -7.67
CA VAL A 197 -20.79 -2.34 -7.12
C VAL A 197 -22.04 -1.73 -7.73
N SER A 198 -22.36 -2.14 -8.95
CA SER A 198 -23.70 -2.08 -9.50
C SER A 198 -24.50 -3.24 -8.89
N LEU A 199 -25.05 -3.02 -7.70
CA LEU A 199 -25.94 -3.99 -7.05
C LEU A 199 -27.17 -4.21 -7.94
N GLY A 200 -27.14 -5.33 -8.68
CA GLY A 200 -28.25 -5.98 -9.36
C GLY A 200 -29.49 -5.14 -9.67
N ALA A 201 -29.54 -4.58 -10.87
CA ALA A 201 -30.81 -4.39 -11.56
C ALA A 201 -30.76 -5.17 -12.87
N GLY A 202 -31.45 -6.31 -12.92
CA GLY A 202 -31.92 -6.85 -14.19
C GLY A 202 -32.75 -5.76 -14.86
N GLY A 203 -32.19 -5.11 -15.87
CA GLY A 203 -32.79 -3.99 -16.56
C GLY A 203 -31.76 -2.92 -16.90
N ARG A 204 -31.10 -3.09 -18.04
CA ARG A 204 -30.47 -1.97 -18.74
C ARG A 204 -31.55 -0.93 -19.04
N MET A 205 -31.70 0.08 -18.19
CA MET A 205 -32.21 1.37 -18.65
C MET A 205 -31.02 2.19 -19.11
N ALA A 206 -30.93 2.35 -20.43
CA ALA A 206 -30.07 3.34 -21.05
C ALA A 206 -30.47 4.74 -20.53
N GLY A 207 -29.54 5.43 -19.88
CA GLY A 207 -29.70 6.85 -19.54
C GLY A 207 -29.45 7.23 -18.08
N VAL A 208 -28.25 6.97 -17.54
CA VAL A 208 -27.73 7.73 -16.38
C VAL A 208 -26.24 8.03 -16.62
N PRO A 209 -25.88 9.26 -17.04
CA PRO A 209 -24.47 9.68 -17.15
C PRO A 209 -23.89 10.28 -15.85
N ASP A 210 -24.63 10.26 -14.74
CA ASP A 210 -24.32 11.09 -13.55
C ASP A 210 -23.40 10.42 -12.51
N GLY A 211 -23.40 9.09 -12.41
CA GLY A 211 -22.62 8.37 -11.39
C GLY A 211 -21.11 8.48 -11.56
N ALA A 212 -20.63 8.66 -12.80
CA ALA A 212 -19.21 8.84 -13.07
C ALA A 212 -18.68 10.21 -12.60
N ALA A 213 -19.52 11.24 -12.64
CA ALA A 213 -19.17 12.59 -12.19
C ALA A 213 -19.10 12.65 -10.66
N GLU A 214 -20.11 12.11 -9.96
CA GLU A 214 -20.13 12.07 -8.49
C GLU A 214 -18.98 11.21 -7.90
N GLN A 215 -18.65 10.09 -8.56
CA GLN A 215 -17.52 9.25 -8.17
C GLN A 215 -16.17 9.95 -8.39
N SER A 216 -16.05 10.76 -9.46
CA SER A 216 -14.89 11.60 -9.70
C SER A 216 -14.75 12.71 -8.63
N ASP A 217 -15.85 13.31 -8.20
CA ASP A 217 -15.84 14.34 -7.16
C ASP A 217 -15.49 13.77 -5.79
N THR A 218 -16.01 12.59 -5.45
CA THR A 218 -15.69 11.91 -4.18
C THR A 218 -14.21 11.49 -4.11
N LEU A 219 -13.68 10.96 -5.22
CA LEU A 219 -12.25 10.65 -5.34
C LEU A 219 -11.38 11.90 -5.19
N ARG A 220 -11.81 13.03 -5.76
CA ARG A 220 -11.11 14.31 -5.62
C ARG A 220 -11.08 14.77 -4.17
N THR A 221 -12.21 14.70 -3.47
CA THR A 221 -12.30 15.01 -2.03
C THR A 221 -11.37 14.10 -1.22
N LEU A 222 -11.37 12.80 -1.51
CA LEU A 222 -10.50 11.84 -0.82
C LEU A 222 -9.01 12.17 -1.02
N LYS A 223 -8.60 12.52 -2.24
CA LYS A 223 -7.23 12.96 -2.54
C LYS A 223 -6.84 14.20 -1.75
N GLN A 224 -7.73 15.21 -1.67
CA GLN A 224 -7.48 16.43 -0.90
C GLN A 224 -7.32 16.14 0.61
N ILE A 225 -8.13 15.23 1.16
CA ILE A 225 -8.00 14.79 2.55
C ILE A 225 -6.64 14.11 2.77
N CYS A 226 -6.26 13.19 1.87
CA CYS A 226 -4.99 12.48 1.95
C CYS A 226 -3.80 13.44 1.88
N GLU A 227 -3.81 14.41 0.96
CA GLU A 227 -2.77 15.43 0.83
C GLU A 227 -2.63 16.27 2.10
N ARG A 228 -3.75 16.76 2.65
CA ARG A 228 -3.75 17.56 3.89
C ARG A 228 -3.27 16.77 5.10
N ALA A 229 -3.62 15.48 5.18
CA ALA A 229 -3.24 14.59 6.27
C ALA A 229 -1.83 13.98 6.09
N ASN A 230 -1.13 14.29 5.00
CA ASN A 230 0.14 13.66 4.61
C ASN A 230 0.04 12.11 4.56
N VAL A 231 -1.05 11.62 3.98
CA VAL A 231 -1.33 10.19 3.78
C VAL A 231 -1.08 9.84 2.33
N VAL A 232 -0.25 8.83 2.08
CA VAL A 232 0.01 8.35 0.73
C VAL A 232 -1.16 7.52 0.23
N MET A 233 -1.88 8.02 -0.77
CA MET A 233 -3.00 7.31 -1.36
C MET A 233 -2.55 6.43 -2.53
N ARG A 234 -3.05 5.18 -2.58
CA ARG A 234 -2.90 4.27 -3.72
C ARG A 234 -4.26 3.80 -4.19
N GLU A 235 -4.52 3.97 -5.48
CA GLU A 235 -5.76 3.53 -6.12
C GLU A 235 -5.61 2.09 -6.62
N TYR A 236 -6.59 1.25 -6.32
CA TYR A 236 -6.66 -0.13 -6.75
C TYR A 236 -7.98 -0.35 -7.51
N GLU A 237 -7.88 -0.89 -8.73
CA GLU A 237 -9.02 -1.43 -9.45
C GLU A 237 -9.32 -2.84 -8.93
N HIS A 238 -10.61 -3.16 -8.74
CA HIS A 238 -11.07 -4.44 -8.19
C HIS A 238 -10.57 -5.67 -9.00
N ASN A 239 -10.16 -5.48 -10.27
CA ASN A 239 -9.63 -6.55 -11.12
C ASN A 239 -8.17 -6.96 -10.83
N ASN A 240 -7.43 -6.25 -9.97
CA ASN A 240 -6.00 -6.51 -9.74
C ASN A 240 -5.68 -7.33 -8.47
N LEU A 241 -6.68 -7.87 -7.78
CA LEU A 241 -6.44 -8.92 -6.78
C LEU A 241 -6.23 -10.25 -7.52
N GLY A 242 -4.96 -10.55 -7.80
CA GLY A 242 -4.53 -11.68 -8.62
C GLY A 242 -5.16 -13.02 -8.22
N HIS A 243 -5.96 -13.57 -9.13
CA HIS A 243 -6.47 -14.92 -9.12
C HIS A 243 -5.29 -15.92 -9.19
N GLY A 244 -4.89 -16.50 -8.06
CA GLY A 244 -4.15 -17.76 -8.07
C GLY A 244 -5.05 -18.85 -8.62
N SER A 245 -4.78 -19.31 -9.84
CA SER A 245 -5.55 -20.39 -10.45
C SER A 245 -5.34 -21.70 -9.67
N GLN A 246 -6.40 -22.24 -9.09
CA GLN A 246 -6.63 -23.68 -9.04
C GLN A 246 -8.10 -23.95 -8.72
N GLY A 247 -8.77 -24.63 -9.64
CA GLY A 247 -10.20 -24.86 -9.58
C GLY A 247 -10.63 -25.77 -8.43
N SER A 248 -11.85 -25.55 -7.95
CA SER A 248 -12.77 -26.64 -7.65
C SER A 248 -14.20 -26.11 -7.61
N SER A 249 -15.06 -26.83 -8.32
CA SER A 249 -16.51 -26.74 -8.35
C SER A 249 -17.13 -26.94 -6.95
N GLY A 250 -18.18 -26.20 -6.59
CA GLY A 250 -19.01 -26.59 -5.45
C GLY A 250 -20.05 -25.59 -4.94
N SER A 251 -21.25 -25.68 -5.51
CA SER A 251 -22.57 -25.50 -4.89
C SER A 251 -22.98 -24.18 -4.18
N LYS A 252 -24.03 -23.59 -4.75
CA LYS A 252 -24.89 -22.53 -4.22
C LYS A 252 -25.52 -22.91 -2.86
N ARG A 253 -25.58 -21.95 -1.94
CA ARG A 253 -26.75 -21.78 -1.07
C ARG A 253 -26.98 -20.28 -0.81
N ALA A 254 -28.15 -19.81 -1.22
CA ALA A 254 -28.59 -18.44 -1.06
C ALA A 254 -29.11 -18.19 0.36
N THR A 255 -28.64 -17.11 1.00
CA THR A 255 -29.27 -16.47 2.16
C THR A 255 -29.05 -14.96 2.11
N THR A 256 -30.13 -14.25 1.74
CA THR A 256 -30.59 -12.94 2.24
C THR A 256 -29.61 -11.80 2.60
N ALA A 257 -29.79 -10.69 1.87
CA ALA A 257 -29.66 -9.28 2.28
C ALA A 257 -28.26 -8.60 2.27
N SER A 258 -28.02 -7.86 1.17
CA SER A 258 -27.40 -6.52 0.94
C SER A 258 -26.31 -5.90 1.85
N THR A 259 -25.74 -6.61 2.81
CA THR A 259 -24.66 -6.11 3.68
C THR A 259 -23.31 -6.75 3.36
N GLY A 260 -23.32 -7.92 2.71
CA GLY A 260 -22.11 -8.72 2.46
C GLY A 260 -21.15 -8.18 1.41
N SER A 261 -21.56 -7.30 0.49
CA SER A 261 -20.70 -6.96 -0.65
C SER A 261 -19.43 -6.17 -0.27
N LEU A 262 -19.52 -5.18 0.63
CA LEU A 262 -18.35 -4.39 1.03
C LEU A 262 -17.49 -5.11 2.07
N LEU A 263 -18.14 -5.82 3.00
CA LEU A 263 -17.46 -6.63 4.00
C LEU A 263 -16.72 -7.81 3.36
N ASN A 264 -17.26 -8.43 2.30
CA ASN A 264 -16.56 -9.48 1.56
C ASN A 264 -15.35 -8.93 0.82
N THR A 265 -15.43 -7.72 0.25
CA THR A 265 -14.26 -7.07 -0.36
C THR A 265 -13.21 -6.73 0.69
N LEU A 266 -13.62 -6.24 1.87
CA LEU A 266 -12.70 -6.02 2.98
C LEU A 266 -12.12 -7.33 3.52
N GLU A 267 -12.90 -8.42 3.57
CA GLU A 267 -12.44 -9.75 3.96
C GLU A 267 -11.38 -10.28 2.96
N GLU A 268 -11.57 -10.06 1.67
CA GLU A 268 -10.58 -10.39 0.64
C GLU A 268 -9.31 -9.54 0.76
N ILE A 269 -9.44 -8.25 1.10
CA ILE A 269 -8.30 -7.33 1.30
C ILE A 269 -7.53 -7.65 2.60
N LEU A 270 -8.24 -8.00 3.67
CA LEU A 270 -7.70 -8.32 4.99
C LEU A 270 -7.24 -9.77 5.10
N ARG A 271 -7.43 -10.58 4.05
CA ARG A 271 -6.95 -11.95 4.01
C ARG A 271 -5.42 -11.92 4.02
N VAL A 272 -4.86 -12.27 5.18
CA VAL A 272 -3.42 -12.57 5.31
C VAL A 272 -3.06 -13.58 4.22
N PRO A 273 -1.95 -13.42 3.48
CA PRO A 273 -1.41 -14.48 2.65
C PRO A 273 -0.98 -15.61 3.58
N GLU A 274 -1.93 -16.46 3.97
CA GLU A 274 -1.66 -17.73 4.61
C GLU A 274 -1.06 -18.62 3.53
N ASP A 275 0.24 -18.47 3.31
CA ASP A 275 1.03 -19.62 2.89
C ASP A 275 0.68 -20.74 3.87
N ARG A 276 -0.03 -21.71 3.31
CA ARG A 276 -0.80 -22.73 4.03
C ARG A 276 0.08 -23.46 5.03
N HIS A 277 -0.03 -23.10 6.30
CA HIS A 277 0.27 -24.02 7.37
C HIS A 277 -1.03 -24.71 7.77
N SER A 278 -1.14 -25.99 7.39
CA SER A 278 -2.24 -26.85 7.80
C SER A 278 -2.41 -26.77 9.31
N LEU A 279 -3.56 -26.26 9.77
CA LEU A 279 -3.96 -26.08 11.18
C LEU A 279 -3.91 -27.37 12.03
N LYS A 280 -3.60 -28.52 11.42
CA LYS A 280 -3.26 -29.76 12.11
C LYS A 280 -2.03 -29.66 13.03
N SER A 281 -1.20 -28.62 12.90
CA SER A 281 -0.02 -28.42 13.76
C SER A 281 -0.30 -27.69 15.08
N PHE A 282 -1.54 -27.22 15.32
CA PHE A 282 -1.87 -26.43 16.52
C PHE A 282 -2.98 -27.10 17.36
N PRO A 283 -2.62 -27.91 18.37
CA PRO A 283 -3.57 -28.72 19.15
C PRO A 283 -4.51 -27.91 20.07
N LEU A 284 -4.33 -26.60 20.18
CA LEU A 284 -5.19 -25.70 20.98
C LEU A 284 -6.40 -25.18 20.20
N ALA A 285 -6.35 -25.15 18.85
CA ALA A 285 -7.46 -24.67 18.02
C ALA A 285 -8.48 -25.77 17.66
N SER A 286 -8.13 -27.05 17.84
CA SER A 286 -9.00 -28.18 17.49
C SER A 286 -10.03 -28.56 18.56
N ARG A 287 -10.03 -27.93 19.73
CA ARG A 287 -10.95 -28.26 20.84
C ARG A 287 -12.21 -27.39 20.92
N GLY A 288 -12.36 -26.40 20.04
CA GLY A 288 -13.55 -25.53 20.03
C GLY A 288 -14.71 -26.03 19.14
N ALA A 289 -14.48 -27.06 18.33
CA ALA A 289 -15.46 -27.56 17.36
C ALA A 289 -15.83 -29.01 17.66
N GLY A 290 -16.61 -29.23 18.72
CA GLY A 290 -17.27 -30.51 18.94
C GLY A 290 -17.43 -30.84 20.41
N GLU A 291 -18.48 -30.32 21.04
CA GLU A 291 -19.14 -30.98 22.17
C GLU A 291 -20.58 -30.43 22.30
N THR A 292 -21.48 -31.02 21.53
CA THR A 292 -22.91 -31.14 21.91
C THR A 292 -23.28 -32.60 21.78
N SER A 293 -23.42 -33.28 22.91
CA SER A 293 -24.32 -34.41 23.12
C SER A 293 -24.82 -34.34 24.54
#